data_AF-A0A392RGQ7-F1
#
_entry.id   AF-A0A392RGQ7-F1
#
_cell.length_a   1.000
_cell.length_b   1.000
_cell.length_c   1.000
_cell.angle_alpha   90.00
_cell.angle_beta   90.00
_cell.angle_gamma   90.00
#
_symmetry.space_group_name_H-M   'P 1'
#
loop_
_entity.id
_entity.type
_entity.pdbx_description
1 polymer ?
#
loop_
_entity_poly.entity_id
_entity_poly.type
_entity_poly.pdbx_seq_one_letter_code
_entity_poly.pdbx_strand_id
1 'polypeptide(L)'
;MADSVLQRPFTEEECKKSCMEDCFCSVAIFRLGDSCWKKKLPLSNGKVDKTLNGAKAFLKVRKDNISLVGVPQNPTNVTKNNNRETLVLVLSVLFSSSAI
;
A
#
# COMPACT_ATOMS: atom_id res chain seq x y z
N MET A 1 -3.97 -4.68 -19.34
CA MET A 1 -4.38 -3.52 -18.51
C MET A 1 -3.14 -2.77 -18.06
N ALA A 2 -2.99 -1.51 -18.46
CA ALA A 2 -1.82 -0.69 -18.10
C ALA A 2 -1.70 -0.52 -16.56
N ASP A 3 -0.47 -0.37 -16.09
CA ASP A 3 -0.10 -0.02 -14.72
C ASP A 3 -0.33 1.45 -14.39
N SER A 4 -0.37 2.28 -15.43
CA SER A 4 -0.65 3.70 -15.35
C SER A 4 -1.67 4.14 -16.39
N VAL A 5 -2.53 5.10 -16.02
CA VAL A 5 -3.53 5.72 -16.91
C VAL A 5 -3.39 7.23 -16.79
N LEU A 6 -3.30 7.90 -17.94
CA LEU A 6 -3.29 9.36 -18.03
C LEU A 6 -4.71 9.87 -18.32
N GLN A 7 -5.18 10.84 -17.52
CA GLN A 7 -6.46 11.50 -17.68
C GLN A 7 -6.28 13.03 -17.76
N ARG A 8 -7.01 13.65 -18.69
CA ARG A 8 -7.06 15.10 -18.92
C ARG A 8 -8.44 15.48 -19.50
N PRO A 9 -8.95 16.70 -19.23
CA PRO A 9 -8.44 17.65 -18.24
C PRO A 9 -8.84 17.24 -16.82
N PHE A 10 -7.99 17.52 -15.85
CA PHE A 10 -8.24 17.28 -14.43
C PHE A 10 -7.67 18.42 -13.59
N THR A 11 -8.42 18.90 -12.61
CA THR A 11 -7.88 19.67 -11.49
C THR A 11 -7.11 18.76 -10.53
N GLU A 12 -6.33 19.35 -9.63
CA GLU A 12 -5.63 18.58 -8.59
C GLU A 12 -6.63 17.82 -7.69
N GLU A 13 -7.75 18.45 -7.36
CA GLU A 13 -8.83 17.94 -6.52
C GLU A 13 -9.56 16.77 -7.19
N GLU A 14 -9.90 16.92 -8.47
CA GLU A 14 -10.50 15.83 -9.25
C GLU A 14 -9.54 14.64 -9.36
N CYS A 15 -8.23 14.90 -9.48
CA CYS A 15 -7.23 13.83 -9.60
C CYS A 15 -7.15 13.01 -8.30
N LYS A 16 -7.18 13.69 -7.15
CA LYS A 16 -7.29 13.05 -5.83
C LYS A 16 -8.56 12.22 -5.73
N LYS A 17 -9.73 12.81 -6.04
CA LYS A 17 -11.04 12.18 -5.92
C LYS A 17 -11.16 10.94 -6.81
N SER A 18 -10.76 11.03 -8.08
CA SER A 18 -10.79 9.92 -9.03
C SER A 18 -9.94 8.72 -8.58
N CYS A 19 -8.85 8.94 -7.85
CA CYS A 19 -8.07 7.85 -7.25
C CYS A 19 -8.71 7.28 -5.97
N MET A 20 -9.41 8.11 -5.19
CA MET A 20 -10.15 7.64 -4.03
C MET A 20 -11.31 6.71 -4.43
N GLU A 21 -12.00 7.04 -5.52
CA GLU A 21 -13.14 6.27 -6.06
C GLU A 21 -12.72 5.00 -6.82
N ASP A 22 -11.47 4.92 -7.26
CA ASP A 22 -10.92 3.75 -7.94
C ASP A 22 -10.29 2.77 -6.95
N CYS A 23 -10.82 1.55 -6.90
CA CYS A 23 -10.35 0.49 -6.00
C CYS A 23 -8.92 0.04 -6.31
N PHE A 24 -8.47 0.15 -7.55
CA PHE A 24 -7.13 -0.29 -7.97
C PHE A 24 -6.13 0.87 -8.00
N CYS A 25 -6.58 2.12 -7.90
CA CYS A 25 -5.69 3.26 -7.80
C CYS A 25 -5.03 3.33 -6.43
N SER A 26 -3.70 3.37 -6.45
CA SER A 26 -2.86 3.50 -5.26
C SER A 26 -2.16 4.86 -5.19
N VAL A 27 -1.84 5.46 -6.34
CA VAL A 27 -1.25 6.81 -6.43
C VAL A 27 -1.94 7.62 -7.52
N ALA A 28 -2.22 8.89 -7.22
CA ALA A 28 -2.54 9.93 -8.18
C ALA A 28 -1.37 10.90 -8.32
N ILE A 29 -0.95 11.20 -9.54
CA ILE A 29 0.13 12.15 -9.82
C ILE A 29 -0.43 13.28 -10.66
N PHE A 30 -0.46 14.50 -10.11
CA PHE A 30 -0.91 15.69 -10.81
C PHE A 30 0.29 16.51 -11.30
N ARG A 31 0.37 16.77 -12.60
CA ARG A 31 1.45 17.56 -13.24
C ARG A 31 0.93 18.32 -14.45
N LEU A 32 1.75 19.19 -15.02
CA LEU A 32 1.48 19.92 -16.27
C LEU A 32 0.18 20.76 -16.26
N GLY A 33 -0.36 21.09 -15.08
CA GLY A 33 -1.52 21.99 -14.93
C GLY A 33 -2.89 21.33 -15.09
N ASP A 34 -3.01 20.23 -15.83
CA ASP A 34 -4.31 19.56 -16.10
C ASP A 34 -4.23 18.03 -16.13
N SER A 35 -3.05 17.47 -15.84
CA SER A 35 -2.74 16.08 -16.15
C SER A 35 -2.69 15.22 -14.90
N CYS A 36 -3.52 14.18 -14.89
CA CYS A 36 -3.59 13.20 -13.82
C CYS A 36 -3.09 11.83 -14.29
N TRP A 37 -2.05 11.30 -13.65
CA TRP A 37 -1.66 9.89 -13.81
C TRP A 37 -2.13 9.10 -12.60
N LYS A 38 -2.97 8.10 -12.83
CA LYS A 38 -3.36 7.10 -11.82
C LYS A 38 -2.50 5.86 -11.98
N LYS A 39 -1.99 5.33 -10.88
CA LYS A 39 -1.16 4.13 -10.85
C LYS A 39 -1.71 3.07 -9.90
N LYS A 40 -1.63 1.81 -10.31
CA LYS A 40 -1.89 0.63 -9.47
C LYS A 40 -0.61 0.11 -8.81
N LEU A 41 -0.76 -0.76 -7.80
CA LEU A 41 0.36 -1.54 -7.25
C LEU A 41 0.85 -2.62 -8.24
N PRO A 42 2.13 -3.03 -8.14
CA PRO A 42 3.17 -2.46 -7.28
C PRO A 42 3.74 -1.16 -7.84
N LEU A 43 4.10 -0.22 -6.96
CA LEU A 43 4.80 1.01 -7.36
C LEU A 43 6.29 0.73 -7.54
N SER A 44 6.78 0.81 -8.78
CA SER A 44 8.22 0.71 -9.10
C SER A 44 8.82 2.08 -9.42
N ASN A 45 10.12 2.22 -9.17
CA ASN A 45 10.93 3.38 -9.59
C ASN A 45 10.43 4.74 -9.07
N GLY A 46 9.88 4.78 -7.85
CA GLY A 46 9.53 6.04 -7.19
C GLY A 46 10.77 6.88 -6.89
N LYS A 47 10.80 8.14 -7.33
CA LYS A 47 11.90 9.09 -7.09
C LYS A 47 11.33 10.48 -6.78
N VAL A 48 11.89 11.13 -5.78
CA VAL A 48 11.69 12.57 -5.57
C VAL A 48 12.59 13.31 -6.54
N ASP A 49 11.99 14.07 -7.46
CA ASP A 49 12.72 14.83 -8.46
C ASP A 49 12.19 16.27 -8.48
N LYS A 50 13.05 17.20 -8.04
CA LYS A 50 12.74 18.63 -7.93
C LYS A 50 12.66 19.32 -9.29
N THR A 51 13.17 18.71 -10.36
CA THR A 51 13.14 19.28 -11.72
C THR A 51 11.76 19.17 -12.36
N LEU A 52 10.87 18.36 -11.80
CA LEU A 52 9.50 18.14 -12.29
C LEU A 52 8.53 19.25 -11.84
N ASN A 53 8.94 20.52 -11.97
CA ASN A 53 8.18 21.76 -11.74
C ASN A 53 6.76 21.58 -11.20
N GLY A 54 6.62 21.49 -9.86
CA GLY A 54 5.31 21.49 -9.19
C GLY A 54 4.53 20.17 -9.28
N ALA A 55 5.15 19.09 -9.75
CA ALA A 55 4.57 17.75 -9.73
C ALA A 55 4.21 17.31 -8.30
N LYS A 56 2.96 16.88 -8.11
CA LYS A 56 2.47 16.36 -6.83
C LYS A 56 2.05 14.91 -6.98
N ALA A 57 2.46 14.06 -6.04
CA ALA A 57 2.02 12.68 -5.96
C ALA A 57 1.25 12.47 -4.66
N PHE A 58 0.04 11.93 -4.76
CA PHE A 58 -0.85 11.62 -3.64
C PHE A 58 -0.92 10.10 -3.49
N LEU A 59 -0.42 9.60 -2.37
CA LEU A 59 -0.48 8.18 -2.02
C LEU A 59 -1.79 7.91 -1.28
N LYS A 60 -2.60 6.98 -1.77
CA LYS A 60 -3.82 6.54 -1.10
C LYS A 60 -3.44 5.70 0.12
N VAL A 61 -3.90 6.11 1.29
CA VAL A 61 -3.69 5.41 2.56
C VAL A 61 -5.01 5.05 3.20
N ARG A 62 -5.01 4.02 4.03
CA ARG A 62 -6.17 3.64 4.84
C ARG A 62 -6.49 4.73 5.88
N LYS A 63 -7.76 4.84 6.26
CA LYS A 63 -8.26 5.86 7.20
C LYS A 63 -8.00 5.46 8.67
N ASP A 64 -7.88 4.17 8.93
CA ASP A 64 -7.64 3.59 10.25
C ASP A 64 -6.35 4.16 10.89
N ASN A 65 -6.38 4.36 12.21
CA ASN A 65 -5.32 4.93 13.08
C ASN A 65 -4.05 4.04 13.15
N ILE A 66 -3.63 3.45 12.04
CA ILE A 66 -2.32 2.84 11.92
C ILE A 66 -1.37 3.99 11.59
N SER A 67 -0.95 4.69 12.65
CA SER A 67 0.30 5.44 12.68
C SER A 67 1.34 4.60 11.94
N LEU A 68 1.89 5.11 10.84
CA LEU A 68 2.94 4.51 10.03
C LEU A 68 3.84 3.54 10.83
N VAL A 69 3.47 2.25 10.90
CA VAL A 69 4.24 1.18 11.60
C VAL A 69 5.58 0.89 10.88
N GLY A 70 5.92 1.66 9.85
CA GLY A 70 7.15 1.55 9.07
C GLY A 70 8.24 2.55 9.43
N VAL A 71 8.04 3.47 10.39
CA VAL A 71 9.19 4.16 10.99
C VAL A 71 9.79 3.21 12.03
N PRO A 72 11.09 2.87 11.98
CA PRO A 72 11.70 2.06 13.02
C PRO A 72 11.65 2.84 14.33
N GLN A 73 10.63 2.57 15.14
CA GLN A 73 10.61 2.99 16.52
C GLN A 73 11.62 2.09 17.24
N ASN A 74 12.59 2.74 17.87
CA ASN A 74 13.58 2.20 18.81
C ASN A 74 13.03 0.99 19.60
N PRO A 75 13.78 -0.11 19.81
CA PRO A 75 13.22 -1.36 20.31
C PRO A 75 12.70 -1.19 21.74
N THR A 76 11.39 -1.01 21.88
CA THR A 76 10.70 -1.26 23.13
C THR A 76 10.51 -2.77 23.24
N ASN A 77 11.07 -3.35 24.31
CA ASN A 77 11.02 -4.77 24.64
C ASN A 77 9.61 -5.35 24.47
N VAL A 78 9.39 -6.05 23.36
CA VAL A 78 8.19 -6.87 23.16
C VAL A 78 8.40 -8.16 23.94
N THR A 79 7.62 -8.35 24.99
CA THR A 79 7.53 -9.61 25.73
C THR A 79 7.14 -10.73 24.76
N LYS A 80 8.10 -11.61 24.47
CA LYS A 80 7.96 -12.77 23.59
C LYS A 80 6.96 -13.75 24.21
N ASN A 81 5.73 -13.80 23.67
CA ASN A 81 4.82 -14.92 23.94
C ASN A 81 5.08 -16.04 22.91
N ASN A 82 5.09 -17.26 23.42
CA ASN A 82 5.60 -18.46 22.80
C ASN A 82 4.46 -19.29 22.19
N ASN A 83 4.01 -18.94 20.99
CA ASN A 83 3.03 -19.73 20.20
C ASN A 83 3.61 -21.05 19.62
N ARG A 84 4.64 -21.64 20.26
CA ARG A 84 5.25 -22.89 19.77
C ARG A 84 4.48 -24.13 20.20
N GLU A 85 3.66 -24.04 21.25
CA GLU A 85 2.88 -25.18 21.75
C GLU A 85 1.61 -25.43 20.93
N THR A 86 0.94 -24.37 20.47
CA THR A 86 -0.28 -24.50 19.64
C THR A 86 0.00 -25.15 18.28
N LEU A 87 1.18 -24.87 17.69
CA LEU A 87 1.57 -25.45 16.40
C LEU A 87 1.83 -26.95 16.50
N VAL A 88 2.39 -27.43 17.62
CA VAL A 88 2.70 -28.84 17.84
C VAL A 88 1.41 -29.67 17.99
N LEU A 89 0.42 -29.15 18.73
CA LEU A 89 -0.85 -29.85 18.94
C LEU A 89 -1.65 -30.06 17.63
N VAL A 90 -1.68 -29.07 16.74
CA VAL A 90 -2.41 -29.18 15.46
C VAL A 90 -1.77 -30.21 14.52
N LEU A 91 -0.43 -30.32 14.50
CA LEU A 91 0.26 -31.30 13.67
C LEU A 91 0.05 -32.75 14.15
N SER A 92 -0.06 -32.98 15.47
CA SER A 92 -0.33 -34.31 16.01
C SER A 92 -1.71 -34.87 15.66
N VAL A 93 -2.74 -34.03 15.52
CA VAL A 93 -4.11 -34.49 15.19
C VAL A 93 -4.21 -35.00 13.74
N LEU A 94 -3.40 -34.46 12.82
CA LEU A 94 -3.47 -34.82 11.41
C LEU A 94 -2.70 -36.10 11.04
N PHE A 95 -1.77 -36.56 11.89
CA PHE A 95 -0.94 -37.74 11.62
C PHE A 95 -1.44 -39.05 12.23
N SER A 96 -2.54 -39.03 13.00
CA SER A 96 -3.14 -40.24 13.60
C SER A 96 -4.08 -41.03 12.68
N SER A 97 -4.26 -40.62 11.41
CA SER A 97 -5.18 -41.29 10.47
C SER A 97 -4.55 -42.42 9.63
N SER A 98 -3.40 -42.97 10.04
CA SER A 98 -2.78 -44.12 9.37
C SER A 98 -2.58 -45.29 10.32
N ALA A 99 -3.69 -45.88 10.76
CA ALA A 99 -3.77 -47.27 11.22
C ALA A 99 -5.25 -47.71 11.25
N ILE A 100 -5.75 -48.13 10.08
CA ILE A 100 -6.52 -49.35 9.78
C ILE A 100 -6.63 -49.42 8.26
#